data_AF-C0BEX9-F1
#
_entry.id   AF-C0BEX9-F1
#
_cell.length_a   1.000
_cell.length_b   1.000
_cell.length_c   1.000
_cell.angle_alpha   90.00
_cell.angle_beta   90.00
_cell.angle_gamma   90.00
#
_symmetry.space_group_name_H-M   'P 1'
#
loop_
_entity.id
_entity.type
_entity.pdbx_description
1 polymer ?
#
loop_
_entity_poly.entity_id
_entity_poly.type
_entity_poly.pdbx_seq_one_letter_code
_entity_poly.pdbx_strand_id
1 'polypeptide(L)'
;MEGNIADYTGSDEVDMVVTLHACDTATDFALAKAVGWKAKVILSVPCCQHEVNRQIANETLAPLFSYGLIKERMAALVTDAMRAEYLKREGYDTQILEFIDMEHTPKNILIRAIYTGNKGKNTEAIRTCEEMLHIDPMLGRLLDQQNEEGEKEYKFSRLR
;
A
#
# COMPACT_ATOMS: atom_id res chain seq x y z
N MET A 1 26.42 -1.41 -6.96
CA MET A 1 25.24 -2.10 -7.50
C MET A 1 24.21 -2.03 -6.39
N GLU A 2 23.26 -1.11 -6.49
CA GLU A 2 22.22 -0.94 -5.46
C GLU A 2 21.15 -2.00 -5.65
N GLY A 3 20.97 -2.87 -4.65
CA GLY A 3 20.03 -3.99 -4.68
C GLY A 3 18.71 -3.71 -3.96
N ASN A 4 18.50 -2.49 -3.48
CA ASN A 4 17.31 -2.10 -2.72
C ASN A 4 16.55 -1.00 -3.45
N ILE A 5 15.25 -1.21 -3.67
CA ILE A 5 14.39 -0.28 -4.39
C ILE A 5 14.24 1.06 -3.65
N ALA A 6 14.34 1.06 -2.32
CA ALA A 6 14.29 2.28 -1.52
C ALA A 6 15.43 3.25 -1.89
N ASP A 7 16.59 2.73 -2.29
CA ASP A 7 17.81 3.49 -2.50
C ASP A 7 17.98 3.93 -3.96
N TYR A 8 17.21 3.37 -4.91
CA TYR A 8 17.32 3.74 -6.33
C TYR A 8 16.78 5.16 -6.60
N THR A 9 17.61 5.99 -7.23
CA THR A 9 17.36 7.41 -7.56
C THR A 9 17.38 7.73 -9.06
N GLY A 10 17.48 6.71 -9.93
CA GLY A 10 17.74 6.92 -11.36
C GLY A 10 16.55 7.34 -12.24
N SER A 11 15.37 7.64 -11.68
CA SER A 11 14.21 8.13 -12.44
C SER A 11 13.29 8.97 -11.57
N ASP A 12 12.74 10.04 -12.14
CA ASP A 12 11.71 10.88 -11.48
C ASP A 12 10.30 10.59 -12.03
N GLU A 13 10.20 10.00 -13.21
CA GLU A 13 8.94 9.57 -13.83
C GLU A 13 9.08 8.20 -14.51
N VAL A 14 8.06 7.35 -14.41
CA VAL A 14 8.02 6.05 -15.10
C VAL A 14 6.62 5.78 -15.66
N ASP A 15 6.52 5.05 -16.77
CA ASP A 15 5.21 4.68 -17.30
C ASP A 15 4.53 3.57 -16.49
N MET A 16 5.31 2.62 -15.98
CA MET A 16 4.78 1.45 -15.30
C MET A 16 5.73 0.92 -14.24
N VAL A 17 5.18 0.54 -13.09
CA VAL A 17 5.87 -0.24 -12.06
C VAL A 17 5.18 -1.58 -11.90
N VAL A 18 5.97 -2.65 -11.89
CA VAL A 18 5.50 -4.01 -11.65
C VAL A 18 6.25 -4.58 -10.45
N THR A 19 5.52 -5.07 -9.45
CA THR A 19 6.09 -5.78 -8.30
C THR A 19 5.55 -7.20 -8.26
N LEU A 20 6.46 -8.17 -8.33
CA LEU A 20 6.13 -9.60 -8.28
C LEU A 20 6.85 -10.20 -7.08
N HIS A 21 6.10 -10.88 -6.21
CA HIS A 21 6.64 -11.51 -5.00
C HIS A 21 7.36 -10.54 -4.04
N ALA A 22 6.97 -9.26 -4.05
CA ALA A 22 7.32 -8.37 -2.95
C ALA A 22 6.56 -8.83 -1.71
N CYS A 23 7.29 -9.07 -0.61
CA CYS A 23 6.74 -9.61 0.62
C CYS A 23 6.86 -8.59 1.76
N ASP A 24 5.88 -8.63 2.66
CA ASP A 24 5.76 -7.75 3.83
C ASP A 24 5.90 -6.26 3.45
N THR A 25 6.69 -5.49 4.19
CA THR A 25 6.87 -4.06 3.95
C THR A 25 7.64 -3.72 2.68
N ALA A 26 8.30 -4.68 2.02
CA ALA A 26 8.96 -4.45 0.74
C ALA A 26 7.95 -4.03 -0.35
N THR A 27 6.73 -4.56 -0.28
CA THR A 27 5.63 -4.12 -1.15
C THR A 27 5.31 -2.65 -0.89
N ASP A 28 5.27 -2.23 0.38
CA ASP A 28 4.93 -0.85 0.76
C ASP A 28 5.99 0.15 0.28
N PHE A 29 7.27 -0.17 0.41
CA PHE A 29 8.35 0.64 -0.17
C PHE A 29 8.27 0.75 -1.69
N ALA A 30 7.97 -0.35 -2.38
CA ALA A 30 7.86 -0.35 -3.82
C ALA A 30 6.65 0.47 -4.30
N LEU A 31 5.51 0.37 -3.60
CA LEU A 31 4.32 1.19 -3.88
C LEU A 31 4.59 2.67 -3.62
N ALA A 32 5.22 3.03 -2.49
CA ALA A 32 5.57 4.41 -2.18
C ALA A 32 6.56 5.00 -3.21
N LYS A 33 7.54 4.21 -3.68
CA LYS A 33 8.42 4.61 -4.77
C LYS A 33 7.67 4.81 -6.08
N ALA A 34 6.73 3.91 -6.42
CA ALA A 34 5.93 4.05 -7.63
C ALA A 34 5.07 5.32 -7.62
N VAL A 35 4.50 5.68 -6.46
CA VAL A 35 3.79 6.96 -6.28
C VAL A 35 4.76 8.13 -6.44
N GLY A 36 5.93 8.08 -5.81
CA GLY A 36 6.96 9.11 -5.93
C GLY A 36 7.44 9.33 -7.37
N TRP A 37 7.61 8.25 -8.15
CA TRP A 37 7.92 8.30 -9.58
C TRP A 37 6.71 8.59 -10.47
N LYS A 38 5.56 8.96 -9.90
CA LYS A 38 4.33 9.30 -10.64
C LYS A 38 3.98 8.24 -11.69
N ALA A 39 4.13 6.96 -11.33
CA ALA A 39 3.91 5.86 -12.24
C ALA A 39 2.50 5.94 -12.84
N LYS A 40 2.36 5.86 -14.18
CA LYS A 40 1.01 5.87 -14.79
C LYS A 40 0.24 4.60 -14.48
N VAL A 41 0.94 3.48 -14.34
CA VAL A 41 0.37 2.16 -14.03
C VAL A 41 1.19 1.49 -12.94
N ILE A 42 0.53 0.93 -11.93
CA ILE A 42 1.14 0.08 -10.90
C ILE A 42 0.43 -1.27 -10.91
N LEU A 43 1.20 -2.35 -11.07
CA LEU A 43 0.74 -3.72 -10.89
C LEU A 43 1.53 -4.36 -9.75
N SER A 44 0.85 -4.75 -8.68
CA SER A 44 1.50 -5.30 -7.49
C SER A 44 0.85 -6.61 -7.06
N VAL A 45 1.67 -7.66 -6.96
CA VAL A 45 1.26 -8.98 -6.46
C VAL A 45 1.87 -9.19 -5.06
N PRO A 46 1.14 -8.85 -3.98
CA PRO A 46 1.63 -8.98 -2.61
C PRO A 46 1.71 -10.45 -2.15
N CYS A 47 2.87 -10.86 -1.63
CA CYS A 47 3.17 -12.26 -1.33
C CYS A 47 2.79 -12.69 0.10
N CYS A 48 3.24 -11.98 1.14
CA CYS A 48 3.07 -12.34 2.56
C CYS A 48 2.97 -11.06 3.37
N GLN A 49 2.34 -11.08 4.55
CA GLN A 49 2.28 -9.90 5.42
C GLN A 49 2.33 -10.30 6.89
N HIS A 50 3.22 -9.64 7.63
CA HIS A 50 3.40 -9.84 9.07
C HIS A 50 3.22 -8.57 9.89
N GLU A 51 3.34 -7.38 9.29
CA GLU A 51 3.14 -6.11 9.98
C GLU A 51 1.75 -6.03 10.63
N VAL A 52 0.69 -6.01 9.81
CA VAL A 52 -0.69 -5.86 10.30
C VAL A 52 -1.12 -7.04 11.16
N ASN A 53 -0.64 -8.26 10.91
CA ASN A 53 -0.99 -9.43 11.74
C ASN A 53 -0.56 -9.25 13.20
N ARG A 54 0.58 -8.58 13.44
CA ARG A 54 1.07 -8.31 14.80
C ARG A 54 0.31 -7.19 15.51
N GLN A 55 -0.34 -6.31 14.75
CA GLN A 55 -1.00 -5.12 15.28
C GLN A 55 -2.51 -5.32 15.43
N ILE A 56 -3.15 -5.98 14.46
CA ILE A 56 -4.59 -6.02 14.32
C ILE A 56 -5.27 -6.53 15.60
N ALA A 57 -6.13 -5.68 16.13
CA ALA A 57 -6.93 -5.93 17.31
C ALA A 57 -8.29 -5.26 17.13
N ASN A 58 -9.34 -5.88 17.65
CA ASN A 58 -10.67 -5.30 17.68
C ASN A 58 -11.52 -6.11 18.66
N GLU A 59 -12.19 -5.46 19.60
CA GLU A 59 -12.97 -6.16 20.64
C GLU A 59 -14.11 -6.99 20.04
N THR A 60 -14.81 -6.44 19.05
CA THR A 60 -15.92 -7.11 18.36
C THR A 60 -15.45 -8.32 17.54
N LEU A 61 -14.28 -8.23 16.91
CA LEU A 61 -13.70 -9.33 16.10
C LEU A 61 -12.76 -10.25 16.89
N ALA A 62 -12.58 -10.02 18.20
CA ALA A 62 -11.67 -10.80 19.04
C ALA A 62 -11.90 -12.33 18.95
N PRO A 63 -13.14 -12.85 18.90
CA PRO A 63 -13.37 -14.28 18.71
C PRO A 63 -12.80 -14.83 17.39
N LEU A 64 -12.83 -14.04 16.30
CA LEU A 64 -12.26 -14.44 15.01
C LEU A 64 -10.74 -14.46 15.05
N PHE A 65 -10.14 -13.45 15.70
CA PHE A 65 -8.68 -13.33 15.82
C PHE A 65 -8.04 -14.35 16.77
N SER A 66 -8.84 -15.07 17.56
CA SER A 66 -8.36 -16.18 18.40
C SER A 66 -7.81 -17.36 17.60
N TYR A 67 -8.26 -17.53 16.35
CA TYR A 67 -7.77 -18.56 15.43
C TYR A 67 -6.60 -18.01 14.61
N GLY A 68 -5.37 -18.42 14.91
CA GLY A 68 -4.15 -17.88 14.28
C GLY A 68 -4.17 -17.87 12.76
N LEU A 69 -4.64 -18.97 12.13
CA LEU A 69 -4.77 -19.05 10.67
C LEU A 69 -5.77 -18.02 10.12
N ILE A 70 -6.91 -17.83 10.78
CA ILE A 70 -7.92 -16.85 10.36
C ILE A 70 -7.38 -15.44 10.52
N LYS A 71 -6.75 -15.15 11.67
CA LYS A 71 -6.13 -13.86 11.94
C LYS A 71 -5.10 -13.50 10.86
N GLU A 72 -4.22 -14.43 10.50
CA GLU A 72 -3.20 -14.23 9.47
C GLU A 72 -3.81 -13.91 8.10
N ARG A 73 -4.83 -14.68 7.69
CA ARG A 73 -5.52 -14.48 6.40
C ARG A 73 -6.26 -13.14 6.36
N MET A 74 -6.98 -12.80 7.42
CA MET A 74 -7.67 -11.51 7.54
C MET A 74 -6.68 -10.35 7.53
N ALA A 75 -5.59 -10.44 8.29
CA ALA A 75 -4.56 -9.41 8.32
C ALA A 75 -3.94 -9.16 6.93
N ALA A 76 -3.68 -10.22 6.17
CA ALA A 76 -3.18 -10.09 4.80
C ALA A 76 -4.19 -9.38 3.89
N LEU A 77 -5.47 -9.77 3.93
CA LEU A 77 -6.53 -9.14 3.13
C LEU A 77 -6.75 -7.67 3.51
N VAL A 78 -6.77 -7.37 4.81
CA VAL A 78 -6.87 -6.00 5.32
C VAL A 78 -5.71 -5.16 4.80
N THR A 79 -4.50 -5.69 4.83
CA THR A 79 -3.31 -4.97 4.33
C THR A 79 -3.45 -4.64 2.86
N ASP A 80 -3.85 -5.61 2.03
CA ASP A 80 -3.97 -5.41 0.58
C ASP A 80 -5.12 -4.42 0.24
N ALA A 81 -6.21 -4.45 1.02
CA ALA A 81 -7.27 -3.44 0.93
C ALA A 81 -6.79 -2.05 1.34
N MET A 82 -6.06 -1.92 2.45
CA MET A 82 -5.49 -0.64 2.88
C MET A 82 -4.51 -0.09 1.84
N ARG A 83 -3.66 -0.93 1.25
CA ARG A 83 -2.77 -0.54 0.13
C ARG A 83 -3.54 0.05 -1.04
N ALA A 84 -4.65 -0.57 -1.44
CA ALA A 84 -5.50 -0.06 -2.51
C ALA A 84 -6.17 1.28 -2.13
N GLU A 85 -6.60 1.45 -0.89
CA GLU A 85 -7.20 2.70 -0.41
C GLU A 85 -6.17 3.84 -0.32
N TYR A 86 -4.92 3.57 0.10
CA TYR A 86 -3.84 4.56 0.07
C TYR A 86 -3.50 4.99 -1.35
N LEU A 87 -3.38 4.06 -2.30
CA LEU A 87 -3.14 4.40 -3.71
C LEU A 87 -4.30 5.26 -4.26
N LYS A 88 -5.54 4.94 -3.88
CA LYS A 88 -6.71 5.75 -4.26
C LYS A 88 -6.65 7.17 -3.69
N ARG A 89 -6.23 7.31 -2.44
CA ARG A 89 -5.96 8.61 -1.80
C ARG A 89 -4.94 9.42 -2.60
N GLU A 90 -3.92 8.77 -3.16
CA GLU A 90 -2.88 9.42 -3.96
C GLU A 90 -3.24 9.66 -5.44
N GLY A 91 -4.48 9.38 -5.85
CA GLY A 91 -4.99 9.76 -7.19
C GLY A 91 -5.02 8.64 -8.21
N TYR A 92 -4.92 7.40 -7.76
CA TYR A 92 -5.06 6.22 -8.60
C TYR A 92 -6.49 5.69 -8.59
N ASP A 93 -6.96 5.20 -9.73
CA ASP A 93 -8.09 4.28 -9.79
C ASP A 93 -7.58 2.87 -9.48
N THR A 94 -8.05 2.28 -8.38
CA THR A 94 -7.47 1.07 -7.79
C THR A 94 -8.44 -0.09 -7.81
N GLN A 95 -7.93 -1.27 -8.16
CA GLN A 95 -8.69 -2.50 -8.28
C GLN A 95 -7.90 -3.66 -7.68
N ILE A 96 -8.59 -4.48 -6.90
CA ILE A 96 -8.09 -5.74 -6.36
C ILE A 96 -8.71 -6.85 -7.21
N LEU A 97 -7.87 -7.59 -7.92
CA LEU A 97 -8.28 -8.60 -8.88
C LEU A 97 -7.73 -9.95 -8.48
N GLU A 98 -8.44 -11.00 -8.90
CA GLU A 98 -7.95 -12.36 -8.84
C GLU A 98 -6.90 -12.60 -9.95
N PHE A 99 -5.73 -13.16 -9.61
CA PHE A 99 -4.58 -13.26 -10.54
C PHE A 99 -4.51 -14.59 -11.33
N ILE A 100 -4.74 -15.74 -10.68
CA ILE A 100 -4.67 -17.13 -11.18
C ILE A 100 -5.56 -18.02 -10.30
N ASP A 101 -6.45 -18.85 -10.83
CA ASP A 101 -7.39 -19.70 -10.06
C ASP A 101 -6.84 -20.34 -8.75
N MET A 102 -7.69 -20.41 -7.72
CA MET A 102 -7.32 -20.83 -6.35
C MET A 102 -6.67 -22.22 -6.27
N GLU A 103 -6.83 -23.04 -7.30
CA GLU A 103 -6.24 -24.37 -7.45
C GLU A 103 -4.70 -24.37 -7.42
N HIS A 104 -4.05 -23.21 -7.66
CA HIS A 104 -2.60 -23.10 -7.74
C HIS A 104 -1.94 -22.32 -6.59
N THR A 105 -2.64 -21.42 -5.91
CA THR A 105 -2.09 -20.67 -4.77
C THR A 105 -3.18 -20.10 -3.84
N PRO A 106 -3.02 -20.18 -2.50
CA PRO A 106 -3.95 -19.60 -1.54
C PRO A 106 -3.85 -18.06 -1.44
N LYS A 107 -2.92 -17.45 -2.19
CA LYS A 107 -2.81 -15.99 -2.33
C LYS A 107 -2.78 -15.61 -3.80
N ASN A 108 -3.79 -14.85 -4.17
CA ASN A 108 -4.23 -14.72 -5.55
C ASN A 108 -4.65 -13.29 -5.90
N ILE A 109 -4.00 -12.29 -5.30
CA ILE A 109 -4.41 -10.90 -5.44
C ILE A 109 -3.41 -10.16 -6.33
N LEU A 110 -3.95 -9.45 -7.31
CA LEU A 110 -3.27 -8.40 -8.07
C LEU A 110 -3.91 -7.05 -7.70
N ILE A 111 -3.10 -6.14 -7.16
CA ILE A 111 -3.46 -4.74 -7.03
C ILE A 111 -3.09 -4.05 -8.33
N ARG A 112 -4.10 -3.58 -9.07
CA ARG A 112 -3.95 -2.72 -10.24
C ARG A 112 -4.30 -1.29 -9.85
N ALA A 113 -3.40 -0.34 -10.14
CA ALA A 113 -3.65 1.07 -9.91
C ALA A 113 -3.29 1.88 -11.16
N ILE A 114 -4.23 2.67 -11.66
CA ILE A 114 -4.05 3.52 -12.85
C ILE A 114 -4.10 4.97 -12.40
N TYR A 115 -3.07 5.75 -12.69
CA TYR A 115 -3.03 7.15 -12.28
C TYR A 115 -4.06 7.95 -13.06
N THR A 116 -4.98 8.60 -12.35
CA THR A 116 -5.99 9.49 -12.93
C THR A 116 -5.80 10.95 -12.51
N GLY A 117 -4.97 11.19 -11.49
CA GLY A 117 -4.80 12.50 -10.85
C GLY A 117 -5.95 12.89 -9.91
N ASN A 118 -7.04 12.13 -9.87
CA ASN A 118 -8.18 12.41 -9.02
C ASN A 118 -7.97 11.81 -7.63
N LYS A 119 -7.36 12.58 -6.72
CA LYS A 119 -7.15 12.13 -5.33
C LYS A 119 -8.46 11.73 -4.66
N GLY A 120 -8.49 10.53 -4.08
CA GLY A 120 -9.62 10.00 -3.34
C GLY A 120 -9.95 10.85 -2.11
N LYS A 121 -11.25 10.98 -1.80
CA LYS A 121 -11.74 11.64 -0.57
C LYS A 121 -11.97 10.63 0.56
N ASN A 122 -11.05 9.67 0.69
CA ASN A 122 -11.14 8.52 1.58
C ASN A 122 -10.22 8.62 2.80
N THR A 123 -9.49 9.73 2.99
CA THR A 123 -8.54 9.91 4.11
C THR A 123 -9.16 9.67 5.49
N GLU A 124 -10.37 10.19 5.74
CA GLU A 124 -11.05 10.01 7.02
C GLU A 124 -11.53 8.56 7.23
N ALA A 125 -12.01 7.93 6.16
CA ALA A 125 -12.40 6.52 6.19
C ALA A 125 -11.20 5.61 6.46
N ILE A 126 -10.05 5.87 5.82
CA ILE A 126 -8.78 5.18 6.06
C ILE A 126 -8.39 5.30 7.54
N ARG A 127 -8.35 6.53 8.09
CA ARG A 127 -8.02 6.76 9.51
C ARG A 127 -8.98 6.04 10.46
N THR A 128 -10.27 6.07 10.16
CA THR A 128 -11.28 5.35 10.95
C THR A 128 -10.99 3.84 10.94
N CYS A 129 -10.65 3.26 9.79
CA CYS A 129 -10.26 1.86 9.69
C CYS A 129 -8.97 1.55 10.48
N GLU A 130 -7.95 2.42 10.39
CA GLU A 130 -6.69 2.30 11.15
C GLU A 130 -6.95 2.27 12.66
N GLU A 131 -7.76 3.20 13.15
CA GLU A 131 -8.14 3.31 14.56
C GLU A 131 -8.94 2.10 15.03
N MET A 132 -9.99 1.71 14.30
CA MET A 132 -10.87 0.60 14.66
C MET A 132 -10.17 -0.76 14.65
N LEU A 133 -9.15 -0.93 13.81
CA LEU A 133 -8.37 -2.16 13.71
C LEU A 133 -7.08 -2.11 14.53
N HIS A 134 -6.76 -0.96 15.13
CA HIS A 134 -5.51 -0.69 15.84
C HIS A 134 -4.26 -0.99 15.01
N ILE A 135 -4.23 -0.48 13.78
CA ILE A 135 -3.12 -0.69 12.83
C ILE A 135 -2.48 0.63 12.42
N ASP A 136 -1.17 0.58 12.13
CA ASP A 136 -0.35 1.66 11.58
C ASP A 136 0.47 1.11 10.40
N PRO A 137 -0.13 0.96 9.20
CA PRO A 137 0.50 0.33 8.06
C PRO A 137 1.68 1.15 7.49
N MET A 138 2.76 0.47 7.09
CA MET A 138 3.97 1.12 6.57
C MET A 138 3.71 2.05 5.38
N LEU A 139 2.86 1.64 4.43
CA LEU A 139 2.60 2.45 3.24
C LEU A 139 1.96 3.81 3.59
N GLY A 140 1.03 3.85 4.53
CA GLY A 140 0.41 5.10 4.99
C GLY A 140 1.47 6.07 5.51
N ARG A 141 2.37 5.60 6.38
CA ARG A 141 3.48 6.39 6.93
C ARG A 141 4.43 6.91 5.85
N LEU A 142 4.79 6.07 4.88
CA LEU A 142 5.69 6.45 3.79
C LEU A 142 5.07 7.56 2.92
N LEU A 143 3.80 7.44 2.56
CA LEU A 143 3.11 8.42 1.73
C LEU A 143 2.86 9.75 2.46
N ASP A 144 2.57 9.69 3.77
CA ASP A 144 2.41 10.90 4.59
C ASP A 144 3.73 11.68 4.68
N GLN A 145 4.87 10.99 4.88
CA GLN A 145 6.20 11.60 4.85
C GLN A 145 6.51 12.26 3.49
N GLN A 146 6.23 11.58 2.39
CA GLN A 146 6.43 12.12 1.04
C GLN A 146 5.59 13.38 0.79
N ASN A 147 4.34 13.40 1.25
CA ASN A 147 3.47 14.56 1.13
C ASN A 147 4.02 15.77 1.92
N GLU A 148 4.51 15.55 3.14
CA GLU A 148 5.13 16.60 3.96
C GLU A 148 6.40 17.19 3.32
N GLU A 149 7.25 16.33 2.73
CA GLU A 149 8.47 16.75 2.03
C GLU A 149 8.14 17.58 0.77
N GLY A 150 7.18 17.12 -0.04
CA GLY A 150 6.74 17.86 -1.22
C GLY A 150 6.13 19.22 -0.88
N GLU A 151 5.39 19.35 0.22
CA GLU A 151 4.86 20.64 0.68
C GLU A 151 5.95 21.62 1.12
N LYS A 152 7.00 21.11 1.79
CA LYS A 152 8.16 21.93 2.22
C LYS A 152 8.93 22.44 1.00
N GLU A 153 9.18 21.58 0.03
CA GLU A 153 9.87 21.95 -1.21
C GLU A 153 9.08 22.98 -2.04
N TYR A 154 7.76 22.80 -2.15
CA TYR A 154 6.88 23.76 -2.82
C TYR A 154 6.84 25.12 -2.12
N LYS A 155 6.80 25.17 -0.79
CA LYS A 155 6.88 26.43 -0.03
C LYS A 155 8.23 27.13 -0.24
N PHE A 156 9.32 26.37 -0.29
CA PHE A 156 10.66 26.92 -0.51
C PHE A 156 10.86 27.48 -1.93
N SER A 157 10.30 26.83 -2.95
CA SER A 157 10.40 27.30 -4.34
C SER A 157 9.60 28.60 -4.58
N ARG A 158 8.52 28.82 -3.83
CA ARG A 158 7.66 30.01 -3.94
C ARG A 158 8.15 31.24 -3.16
N LEU A 159 9.17 31.07 -2.32
CA LEU A 159 9.85 32.13 -1.57
C LEU A 159 11.10 32.67 -2.30
N ARG A 160 11.41 32.13 -3.49
CA ARG A 160 12.47 32.60 -4.40
C ARG A 160 11.91 33.42 -5.54
#